data_AF-A0A2G9RY38-F1
#
_entry.id   AF-A0A2G9RY38-F1
#
_cell.length_a   1.000
_cell.length_b   1.000
_cell.length_c   1.000
_cell.angle_alpha   90.00
_cell.angle_beta   90.00
_cell.angle_gamma   90.00
#
_symmetry.space_group_name_H-M   'P 1'
#
loop_
_entity.id
_entity.type
_entity.pdbx_description
1 polymer ?
#
loop_
_entity_poly.entity_id
_entity_poly.type
_entity_poly.pdbx_seq_one_letter_code
_entity_poly.pdbx_strand_id
1 'polypeptide(L)'
;MDVWHRWTNGQKNRWKENGWKGNSLWNQKDMNFSTHDHDRDRHSGNCASMFKAGSWYNACHSTNLNGLYLGGLNEQYAIGMTWSSWRGQKYSLKSTQMKIAANQ
;
A
#
# COMPACT_ATOMS: atom_id res chain seq x y z
N MET A 1 -8.02 31.83 15.64
CA MET A 1 -8.29 30.46 16.07
C MET A 1 -7.27 29.58 15.35
N ASP A 2 -6.40 28.99 16.16
CA ASP A 2 -5.32 28.00 15.95
C ASP A 2 -4.24 28.37 14.91
N VAL A 3 -3.09 28.99 15.21
CA VAL A 3 -1.99 28.80 16.20
C VAL A 3 -1.23 27.48 16.05
N TRP A 4 -0.15 27.57 15.25
CA TRP A 4 1.20 27.00 15.38
C TRP A 4 1.44 25.83 16.36
N HIS A 5 2.05 24.75 15.83
CA HIS A 5 3.11 24.03 16.58
C HIS A 5 4.37 23.80 15.75
N ARG A 6 5.39 24.52 16.22
CA ARG A 6 6.83 24.47 16.00
C ARG A 6 7.38 23.03 16.15
N TRP A 7 8.12 22.55 15.15
CA TRP A 7 8.93 21.33 15.24
C TRP A 7 10.08 21.59 16.21
N THR A 8 9.99 21.12 17.45
CA THR A 8 11.14 21.01 18.36
C THR A 8 11.75 19.62 18.21
N ASN A 9 13.08 19.60 18.12
CA ASN A 9 13.96 18.44 18.18
C ASN A 9 13.46 17.38 19.18
N GLY A 10 13.22 16.15 18.74
CA GLY A 10 12.99 15.04 19.68
C GLY A 10 12.16 13.84 19.24
N GLN A 11 11.56 13.82 18.04
CA GLN A 11 10.95 12.58 17.55
C GLN A 11 12.02 11.67 16.98
N LYS A 12 12.62 10.85 17.87
CA LYS A 12 13.34 9.64 17.50
C LYS A 12 12.54 8.94 16.40
N ASN A 13 13.10 8.90 15.20
CA ASN A 13 12.62 8.21 13.99
C ASN A 13 12.59 6.70 14.19
N ARG A 14 11.91 6.22 15.23
CA ARG A 14 11.68 4.81 15.46
C ARG A 14 10.36 4.47 14.78
N TRP A 15 10.40 4.42 13.45
CA TRP A 15 9.45 3.61 12.70
C TRP A 15 9.58 2.20 13.27
N LYS A 16 8.68 1.84 14.20
CA LYS A 16 8.50 0.42 14.51
C LYS A 16 8.25 -0.23 13.17
N GLU A 17 8.96 -1.32 12.87
CA GLU A 17 8.86 -2.06 11.60
C GLU A 17 7.41 -2.37 11.21
N ASN A 18 6.49 -2.33 12.19
CA ASN A 18 5.05 -2.31 12.02
C ASN A 18 4.45 -1.08 12.71
N GLY A 19 4.41 0.09 12.04
CA GLY A 19 3.63 1.24 12.51
C GLY A 19 2.18 0.84 12.85
N TRP A 20 1.40 1.69 13.53
CA TRP A 20 0.07 1.31 14.04
C TRP A 20 -0.92 0.75 13.01
N LYS A 21 -0.67 0.96 11.72
CA LYS A 21 -1.46 0.43 10.59
C LYS A 21 -1.09 -1.01 10.20
N GLY A 22 -0.12 -1.64 10.86
CA GLY A 22 0.40 -2.98 10.56
C GLY A 22 1.19 -3.05 9.25
N ASN A 23 1.87 -4.17 9.02
CA ASN A 23 2.63 -4.43 7.80
C ASN A 23 1.78 -5.16 6.76
N SER A 24 1.24 -4.41 5.78
CA SER A 24 0.56 -4.97 4.60
C SER A 24 1.47 -5.11 3.37
N LEU A 25 2.80 -4.98 3.53
CA LEU A 25 3.77 -5.19 2.44
C LEU A 25 4.49 -6.53 2.55
N TRP A 26 4.22 -7.31 3.61
CA TRP A 26 4.95 -8.52 3.95
C TRP A 26 5.04 -9.54 2.81
N ASN A 27 3.95 -9.76 2.06
CA ASN A 27 3.93 -10.73 0.96
C ASN A 27 4.40 -10.15 -0.39
N GLN A 28 4.70 -8.86 -0.45
CA GLN A 28 5.17 -8.15 -1.65
C GLN A 28 6.67 -7.82 -1.57
N LYS A 29 7.31 -8.16 -0.45
CA LYS A 29 8.76 -8.06 -0.28
C LYS A 29 9.48 -8.92 -1.33
N ASP A 30 10.53 -8.34 -1.92
CA ASP A 30 11.41 -8.99 -2.92
C ASP A 30 10.68 -9.48 -4.18
N MET A 31 9.47 -8.97 -4.46
CA MET A 31 8.73 -9.29 -5.67
C MET A 31 9.14 -8.39 -6.82
N ASN A 32 8.98 -8.90 -8.04
CA ASN A 32 9.14 -8.10 -9.24
C ASN A 32 7.90 -7.22 -9.44
N PHE A 33 8.10 -6.09 -10.12
CA PHE A 33 6.99 -5.22 -10.50
C PHE A 33 6.27 -5.81 -11.72
N SER A 34 4.94 -5.96 -11.62
CA SER A 34 4.08 -6.45 -12.70
C SER A 34 3.09 -5.37 -13.14
N THR A 35 2.77 -5.36 -14.43
CA THR A 35 1.76 -4.51 -15.08
C THR A 35 0.83 -5.36 -15.94
N HIS A 36 -0.23 -4.76 -16.48
CA HIS A 36 -1.22 -5.51 -17.26
C HIS A 36 -0.63 -6.14 -18.54
N ASP A 37 0.42 -5.53 -19.10
CA ASP A 37 1.12 -5.92 -20.32
C ASP A 37 2.40 -6.72 -20.05
N HIS A 38 2.80 -6.86 -18.79
CA HIS A 38 4.04 -7.52 -18.43
C HIS A 38 3.93 -8.16 -17.04
N ASP A 39 3.61 -9.45 -17.07
CA ASP A 39 3.37 -10.28 -15.90
C ASP A 39 4.69 -10.84 -15.34
N ARG A 40 5.01 -10.44 -14.11
CA ARG A 40 6.16 -10.94 -13.34
C ARG A 40 5.76 -11.36 -11.93
N ASP A 41 4.47 -11.65 -11.73
CA ASP A 41 3.97 -12.12 -10.44
C ASP A 41 4.10 -13.66 -10.33
N ARG A 42 3.70 -14.22 -9.20
CA ARG A 42 3.81 -15.68 -8.92
C ARG A 42 2.45 -16.37 -9.02
N HIS A 43 1.41 -15.66 -9.44
CA HIS A 43 0.08 -16.23 -9.60
C HIS A 43 -0.05 -16.88 -10.99
N SER A 44 -0.98 -17.81 -11.15
CA SER A 44 -1.22 -18.48 -12.44
C SER A 44 -1.88 -17.59 -13.50
N GLY A 45 -2.20 -16.35 -13.15
CA GLY A 45 -2.78 -15.35 -14.03
C GLY A 45 -2.44 -13.95 -13.52
N ASN A 46 -2.63 -12.95 -14.36
CA ASN A 46 -2.04 -11.63 -14.15
C ASN A 46 -2.72 -10.81 -13.03
N CYS A 47 -2.04 -10.64 -11.90
CA CYS A 47 -2.52 -9.88 -10.75
C CYS A 47 -2.74 -8.39 -11.08
N ALA A 48 -1.87 -7.79 -11.88
CA ALA A 48 -2.00 -6.39 -12.27
C ALA A 48 -3.28 -6.13 -13.07
N SER A 49 -3.68 -7.08 -13.92
CA SER A 49 -4.94 -7.05 -14.68
C SER A 49 -6.17 -7.29 -13.79
N MET A 50 -6.08 -8.19 -12.80
CA MET A 50 -7.17 -8.47 -11.86
C MET A 50 -7.41 -7.30 -10.89
N PHE A 51 -6.35 -6.73 -10.32
CA PHE A 51 -6.41 -5.71 -9.26
C PHE A 51 -6.16 -4.28 -9.75
N LYS A 52 -6.16 -4.08 -11.08
CA LYS A 52 -6.26 -2.78 -11.75
C LYS A 52 -5.15 -1.79 -11.38
N ALA A 53 -3.93 -2.29 -11.20
CA ALA A 53 -2.77 -1.46 -10.86
C ALA A 53 -1.44 -2.16 -11.19
N GLY A 54 -0.40 -1.38 -11.46
CA GLY A 54 0.98 -1.88 -11.43
C GLY A 54 1.51 -1.93 -10.00
N SER A 55 2.12 -3.05 -9.60
CA SER A 55 2.62 -3.24 -8.23
C SER A 55 3.65 -4.37 -8.16
N TRP A 56 4.33 -4.47 -7.02
CA TRP A 56 5.16 -5.62 -6.68
C TRP A 56 4.27 -6.78 -6.22
N TYR A 57 3.63 -7.48 -7.16
CA TYR A 57 2.70 -8.57 -6.84
C TYR A 57 3.46 -9.88 -6.57
N ASN A 58 2.93 -10.65 -5.62
CA ASN A 58 3.26 -12.05 -5.40
C ASN A 58 2.11 -12.92 -5.95
N ALA A 59 1.21 -13.40 -5.08
CA ALA A 59 0.00 -14.12 -5.49
C ALA A 59 -1.20 -13.76 -4.59
N CYS A 60 -1.79 -12.56 -4.69
CA CYS A 60 -1.37 -11.42 -5.50
C CYS A 60 -0.78 -10.31 -4.61
N HIS A 61 -1.53 -9.81 -3.63
CA HIS A 61 -1.06 -8.72 -2.76
C HIS A 61 -1.77 -8.70 -1.41
N SER A 62 -1.20 -7.99 -0.44
CA SER A 62 -1.89 -7.60 0.80
C SER A 62 -2.09 -6.09 0.92
N THR A 63 -1.47 -5.29 0.02
CA THR A 63 -1.79 -3.87 -0.19
C THR A 63 -1.84 -3.55 -1.69
N ASN A 64 -2.68 -2.59 -2.07
CA ASN A 64 -2.73 -2.07 -3.43
C ASN A 64 -2.69 -0.55 -3.43
N LEU A 65 -1.57 0.05 -3.03
CA LEU A 65 -1.45 1.52 -2.92
C LEU A 65 -1.60 2.27 -4.26
N ASN A 66 -1.41 1.56 -5.37
CA ASN A 66 -1.56 2.06 -6.75
C ASN A 66 -2.93 1.69 -7.36
N GLY A 67 -3.83 1.10 -6.56
CA GLY A 67 -5.18 0.70 -6.97
C GLY A 67 -6.08 1.88 -7.32
N LEU A 68 -7.28 1.56 -7.78
CA LEU A 68 -8.29 2.55 -8.13
C LEU A 68 -8.66 3.42 -6.93
N TYR A 69 -8.94 4.70 -7.18
CA TYR A 69 -9.54 5.56 -6.19
C TYR A 69 -11.07 5.32 -6.15
N LEU A 70 -11.53 4.56 -5.16
CA LEU A 70 -12.96 4.20 -5.01
C LEU A 70 -13.66 4.96 -3.87
N GLY A 71 -12.94 5.83 -3.14
CA GLY A 71 -13.56 6.75 -2.19
C GLY A 71 -14.16 6.11 -0.92
N GLY A 72 -13.43 5.23 -0.23
CA GLY A 72 -13.87 4.64 1.04
C GLY A 72 -14.39 3.21 0.91
N LEU A 73 -15.39 2.86 1.72
CA LEU A 73 -15.99 1.52 1.73
C LEU A 73 -16.68 1.25 0.39
N ASN A 74 -16.39 0.10 -0.21
CA ASN A 74 -16.93 -0.31 -1.50
C ASN A 74 -17.08 -1.83 -1.56
N GLU A 75 -17.91 -2.32 -2.48
CA GLU A 75 -18.15 -3.77 -2.62
C GLU A 75 -17.04 -4.49 -3.41
N GLN A 76 -16.24 -3.73 -4.15
CA GLN A 76 -15.20 -4.24 -5.03
C GLN A 76 -14.02 -4.75 -4.19
N TYR A 77 -13.68 -6.02 -4.38
CA TYR A 77 -12.62 -6.64 -3.59
C TYR A 77 -11.24 -6.23 -4.10
N ALA A 78 -10.44 -5.55 -3.26
CA ALA A 78 -9.00 -5.36 -3.40
C ALA A 78 -8.49 -4.58 -4.64
N ILE A 79 -9.38 -4.08 -5.51
CA ILE A 79 -8.97 -3.29 -6.68
C ILE A 79 -8.73 -1.81 -6.38
N GLY A 80 -9.18 -1.34 -5.21
CA GLY A 80 -8.99 0.04 -4.77
C GLY A 80 -7.64 0.29 -4.09
N MET A 81 -7.42 1.51 -3.61
CA MET A 81 -6.24 1.83 -2.79
C MET A 81 -6.32 1.17 -1.40
N THR A 82 -5.85 -0.07 -1.23
CA THR A 82 -6.09 -0.85 0.01
C THR A 82 -4.86 -1.02 0.90
N TRP A 83 -5.09 -1.08 2.21
CA TRP A 83 -4.10 -1.51 3.22
C TRP A 83 -4.77 -2.49 4.18
N SER A 84 -4.58 -3.79 3.92
CA SER A 84 -5.38 -4.86 4.53
C SER A 84 -5.33 -4.88 6.06
N SER A 85 -4.15 -4.69 6.65
CA SER A 85 -3.96 -4.70 8.11
C SER A 85 -4.58 -3.50 8.83
N TRP A 86 -5.09 -2.50 8.11
CA TRP A 86 -5.73 -1.32 8.72
C TRP A 86 -7.23 -1.23 8.41
N ARG A 87 -7.62 -1.21 7.13
CA ARG A 87 -9.01 -1.00 6.71
C ARG A 87 -9.58 -2.16 5.89
N GLY A 88 -8.82 -3.26 5.75
CA GLY A 88 -9.20 -4.40 4.92
C GLY A 88 -9.12 -4.11 3.42
N GLN A 89 -9.63 -5.06 2.63
CA GLN A 89 -9.56 -5.04 1.16
C GLN A 89 -10.77 -4.37 0.48
N LYS A 90 -11.82 -4.06 1.24
CA LYS A 90 -13.05 -3.42 0.74
C LYS A 90 -13.11 -1.92 1.05
N TYR A 91 -12.01 -1.34 1.50
CA TYR A 91 -11.92 0.08 1.82
C TYR A 91 -10.78 0.70 1.01
N SER A 92 -11.14 1.57 0.08
CA SER A 92 -10.19 2.42 -0.63
C SER A 92 -9.82 3.62 0.24
N LEU A 93 -8.53 3.78 0.53
CA LEU A 93 -7.99 4.92 1.23
C LEU A 93 -8.31 6.24 0.48
N LYS A 94 -8.34 7.35 1.22
CA LYS A 94 -8.54 8.69 0.62
C LYS A 94 -7.27 9.24 -0.01
N SER A 95 -6.11 8.86 0.51
CA SER A 95 -4.81 9.25 0.02
C SER A 95 -3.74 8.25 0.45
N THR A 96 -2.69 8.14 -0.34
CA THR A 96 -1.50 7.33 -0.08
C THR A 96 -0.27 8.17 -0.38
N GLN A 97 0.80 7.97 0.38
CA GLN A 97 2.08 8.61 0.11
C GLN A 97 3.20 7.63 0.48
N MET A 98 4.04 7.31 -0.49
CA MET A 98 5.24 6.50 -0.30
C MET A 98 6.45 7.42 -0.26
N LYS A 99 7.30 7.27 0.75
CA LYS A 99 8.54 8.04 0.92
C LYS A 99 9.65 7.08 1.34
N ILE A 100 10.85 7.33 0.83
CA ILE A 100 12.06 6.67 1.28
C ILE A 100 12.93 7.69 2.01
N ALA A 101 13.68 7.24 3.00
CA ALA A 101 14.71 8.02 3.67
C ALA A 101 16.01 7.22 3.62
N ALA A 102 17.14 7.91 3.54
CA ALA A 102 18.44 7.26 3.65
C ALA A 102 18.57 6.65 5.06
N ASN A 103 18.93 5.38 5.12
CA ASN A 103 19.40 4.78 6.36
C ASN A 103 20.85 5.22 6.54
N GLN A 104 21.10 6.05 7.57
CA GLN A 104 22.45 6.46 7.98
C GLN A 104 23.21 5.30 8.60
#